data_AF-A0A0A7V2M7-F1
#
_entry.id   AF-A0A0A7V2M7-F1
#
_cell.length_a   1.000
_cell.length_b   1.000
_cell.length_c   1.000
_cell.angle_alpha   90.00
_cell.angle_beta   90.00
_cell.angle_gamma   90.00
#
_symmetry.space_group_name_H-M   'P 1'
#
loop_
_entity.id
_entity.type
_entity.pdbx_description
1 polymer ?
#
loop_
_entity_poly.entity_id
_entity_poly.type
_entity_poly.pdbx_seq_one_letter_code
_entity_poly.pdbx_strand_id
1 'polypeptide(L)'
;MPARNNIHVPSESWPFFSWFVIEFAIVIAVAVVISWQVNPFFEDSVVMYGWECEQTSQITDCTMSDEPEMQQTALNWIFWGIVGIVFAAWYLGARRFVLKRRIL
;
A
#
# COMPACT_ATOMS: atom_id res chain seq x y z
N MET A 1 -14.01 -28.03 -53.61
CA MET A 1 -14.58 -26.78 -53.05
C MET A 1 -13.50 -26.12 -52.21
N PRO A 2 -13.07 -24.87 -52.47
CA PRO A 2 -12.05 -24.25 -51.64
C PRO A 2 -12.67 -23.95 -50.28
N ALA A 3 -12.04 -24.44 -49.21
CA ALA A 3 -12.46 -24.14 -47.84
C ALA A 3 -12.31 -22.63 -47.61
N ARG A 4 -13.42 -21.93 -47.35
CA ARG A 4 -13.35 -20.54 -46.89
C ARG A 4 -12.83 -20.56 -45.48
N ASN A 5 -11.56 -20.20 -45.31
CA ASN A 5 -10.94 -20.05 -44.00
C ASN A 5 -11.38 -18.69 -43.43
N ASN A 6 -12.53 -18.68 -42.76
CA ASN A 6 -13.15 -17.50 -42.15
C ASN A 6 -13.08 -17.52 -40.61
N ILE A 7 -12.24 -18.36 -40.04
CA ILE A 7 -11.99 -18.38 -38.60
C ILE A 7 -10.92 -17.32 -38.28
N HIS A 8 -11.38 -16.14 -37.87
CA HIS A 8 -10.52 -15.13 -37.26
C HIS A 8 -10.18 -15.63 -35.85
N VAL A 9 -9.06 -16.35 -35.72
CA VAL A 9 -8.46 -16.61 -34.40
C VAL A 9 -7.69 -15.34 -34.04
N PRO A 10 -8.13 -14.54 -33.05
CA PRO A 10 -7.34 -13.41 -32.60
C PRO A 10 -6.03 -13.95 -32.00
N SER A 11 -4.92 -13.75 -32.70
CA SER A 11 -3.58 -14.20 -32.27
C SER A 11 -3.00 -13.37 -31.12
N GLU A 12 -3.73 -12.36 -30.64
CA GLU A 12 -3.47 -11.64 -29.39
C GLU A 12 -4.62 -11.89 -28.42
N SER A 13 -4.59 -13.06 -27.77
CA SER A 13 -5.66 -13.50 -26.87
C SER A 13 -5.53 -13.01 -25.43
N TRP A 14 -4.71 -11.98 -25.16
CA TRP A 14 -4.54 -11.45 -23.81
C TRP A 14 -4.64 -9.93 -23.77
N PRO A 15 -5.57 -9.36 -22.97
CA PRO A 15 -5.79 -7.93 -22.96
C PRO A 15 -4.60 -7.22 -22.31
N PHE A 16 -4.09 -6.16 -22.93
CA PHE A 16 -2.91 -5.41 -22.43
C PHE A 16 -3.00 -5.00 -20.95
N PHE A 17 -4.21 -4.74 -20.43
CA PHE A 17 -4.43 -4.37 -19.03
C PHE A 17 -4.06 -5.48 -18.03
N SER A 18 -4.11 -6.77 -18.40
CA SER A 18 -3.90 -7.85 -17.46
C SER A 18 -2.44 -7.95 -16.99
N TRP A 19 -1.47 -7.44 -17.76
CA TRP A 19 -0.11 -7.28 -17.28
C TRP A 19 0.00 -6.27 -16.13
N PHE A 20 -0.75 -5.17 -16.19
CA PHE A 20 -0.78 -4.17 -15.11
C PHE A 20 -1.44 -4.74 -13.86
N VAL A 21 -2.45 -5.61 -14.01
CA VAL A 21 -3.09 -6.27 -12.86
C VAL A 21 -2.13 -7.25 -12.18
N ILE A 22 -1.38 -8.04 -12.95
CA ILE A 22 -0.37 -8.95 -12.39
C ILE A 22 0.71 -8.15 -11.66
N GLU A 23 1.23 -7.09 -12.28
CA GLU A 23 2.21 -6.20 -11.65
C GLU A 23 1.66 -5.61 -10.34
N PHE A 24 0.43 -5.09 -10.37
CA PHE A 24 -0.24 -4.53 -9.20
C PHE A 24 -0.40 -5.55 -8.07
N ALA A 25 -0.80 -6.78 -8.38
CA ALA A 25 -0.96 -7.85 -7.39
C ALA A 25 0.37 -8.19 -6.71
N ILE A 26 1.46 -8.25 -7.47
CA ILE A 26 2.81 -8.49 -6.93
C ILE A 26 3.23 -7.32 -6.03
N VAL A 27 3.04 -6.08 -6.47
CA VAL A 27 3.42 -4.89 -5.70
C VAL A 27 2.60 -4.77 -4.42
N ILE A 28 1.28 -5.06 -4.45
CA ILE A 28 0.45 -5.15 -3.23
C ILE A 28 1.04 -6.19 -2.28
N ALA A 29 1.33 -7.39 -2.76
CA ALA A 29 1.82 -8.46 -1.89
C ALA A 29 3.14 -8.07 -1.19
N VAL A 30 4.07 -7.48 -1.94
CA VAL A 30 5.33 -6.97 -1.40
C VAL A 30 5.10 -5.83 -0.41
N ALA A 31 4.23 -4.86 -0.75
CA ALA A 31 3.92 -3.73 0.12
C ALA A 31 3.30 -4.17 1.44
N VAL A 32 2.37 -5.13 1.41
CA VAL A 32 1.76 -5.70 2.61
C VAL A 32 2.82 -6.40 3.45
N VAL A 33 3.68 -7.24 2.88
CA VAL A 33 4.75 -7.90 3.63
C VAL A 33 5.67 -6.88 4.31
N ILE A 34 6.07 -5.82 3.60
CA ILE A 34 6.88 -4.74 4.17
C ILE A 34 6.13 -4.09 5.34
N SER A 35 4.87 -3.67 5.14
CA SER A 35 4.08 -3.05 6.20
C SER A 35 3.97 -3.93 7.45
N TRP A 36 3.84 -5.24 7.30
CA TRP A 36 3.80 -6.17 8.43
C TRP A 36 5.13 -6.22 9.19
N GLN A 37 6.26 -6.13 8.49
CA GLN A 37 7.58 -6.10 9.13
C GLN A 37 7.86 -4.76 9.85
N VAL A 38 7.30 -3.65 9.36
CA VAL A 38 7.52 -2.33 9.97
C VAL A 38 6.46 -1.99 11.04
N ASN A 39 5.30 -2.66 11.07
CA ASN A 39 4.27 -2.43 12.09
C ASN A 39 4.76 -2.44 13.55
N PRO A 40 5.57 -3.43 14.02
CA PRO A 40 6.04 -3.44 15.41
C PRO A 40 6.90 -2.22 15.78
N PHE A 41 7.56 -1.58 14.80
CA PHE A 41 8.31 -0.34 15.05
C PHE A 41 7.37 0.84 15.37
N PHE A 42 6.19 0.88 14.75
CA PHE A 42 5.25 1.97 14.94
C PHE A 42 4.37 1.81 16.16
N GLU A 43 4.09 0.57 16.58
CA GLU A 43 3.38 0.26 17.82
C GLU A 43 4.05 0.95 19.03
N ASP A 44 5.36 0.81 19.19
CA ASP A 44 6.12 1.47 20.26
C ASP A 44 6.08 3.00 20.16
N SER A 45 6.09 3.53 18.93
CA SER A 45 6.08 4.98 18.71
C SER A 45 4.72 5.61 19.00
N VAL A 46 3.62 4.96 18.60
CA VAL A 46 2.25 5.48 18.81
C VAL A 46 1.91 5.52 20.28
N VAL A 47 2.31 4.50 21.06
CA VAL A 47 2.15 4.47 22.52
C VAL A 47 2.91 5.60 23.19
N MET A 48 4.11 5.93 22.70
CA MET A 48 4.93 7.03 23.23
C MET A 48 4.39 8.44 22.94
N TYR A 49 3.56 8.62 21.90
CA TYR A 49 2.97 9.92 21.54
C TYR A 49 1.50 10.08 21.98
N GLY A 50 0.88 9.05 22.56
CA GLY A 50 -0.50 9.06 23.10
C GLY A 50 -0.64 9.76 24.45
N TRP A 51 -0.11 10.98 24.59
CA TRP A 51 -0.32 11.80 25.78
C TRP A 51 -1.54 12.67 25.54
N GLU A 52 -2.68 12.30 26.09
CA GLU A 52 -3.83 13.18 26.14
C GLU A 52 -3.67 14.09 27.35
N CYS A 53 -3.45 15.38 27.10
CA CYS A 53 -3.37 16.38 28.15
C CYS A 53 -4.71 17.11 28.22
N GLU A 54 -5.41 16.96 29.34
CA GLU A 54 -6.61 17.74 29.65
C GLU A 54 -6.24 18.91 30.58
N GLN A 55 -6.78 20.10 30.31
CA GLN A 55 -6.46 21.29 31.10
C GLN A 55 -7.49 21.48 32.23
N THR A 56 -7.20 20.93 33.40
CA THR A 56 -8.01 21.10 34.63
C THR A 56 -7.44 22.25 35.46
N SER A 57 -8.03 23.44 35.32
CA SER A 57 -7.85 24.54 36.29
C SER A 57 -6.39 24.89 36.65
N GLN A 58 -5.62 25.35 35.66
CA GLN A 58 -4.24 25.86 35.77
C GLN A 58 -3.11 24.82 35.89
N ILE A 59 -3.43 23.53 35.94
CA ILE A 59 -2.46 22.44 35.84
C ILE A 59 -2.82 21.63 34.58
N THR A 60 -1.81 21.27 33.78
CA THR A 60 -1.96 20.33 32.67
C THR A 60 -1.59 18.95 33.18
N ASP A 61 -2.60 18.13 33.41
CA ASP A 61 -2.41 16.72 33.73
C ASP A 61 -2.33 15.95 32.42
N CYS A 62 -1.19 15.33 32.17
CA CYS A 62 -0.99 14.45 31.03
C CYS A 62 -0.95 13.01 31.54
N THR A 63 -1.92 12.21 31.11
CA THR A 63 -1.96 10.77 31.38
C THR A 63 -1.69 10.02 30.07
N MET A 64 -1.08 8.84 30.16
CA MET A 64 -1.00 7.95 29.00
C MET A 64 -2.43 7.56 28.62
N SER A 65 -2.86 7.86 27.39
CA SER A 65 -4.18 7.46 26.92
C SER A 65 -4.17 5.95 26.67
N ASP A 66 -4.66 5.17 27.63
CA ASP A 66 -4.88 3.72 27.52
C ASP A 66 -6.13 3.37 26.67
N GLU A 67 -6.64 4.31 25.86
CA GLU A 67 -7.81 4.10 25.00
C GLU A 67 -7.42 3.23 23.79
N PRO A 68 -7.87 1.95 23.73
CA PRO A 68 -7.43 1.01 22.70
C PRO A 68 -7.92 1.38 21.29
N GLU A 69 -8.95 2.22 21.20
CA GLU A 69 -9.64 2.57 19.96
C GLU A 69 -8.87 3.60 19.12
N MET A 70 -8.31 4.62 19.78
CA MET A 70 -7.49 5.67 19.16
C MET A 70 -6.17 5.10 18.62
N GLN A 71 -5.54 4.19 19.38
CA GLN A 71 -4.28 3.57 18.99
C GLN A 71 -4.44 2.67 17.75
N GLN A 72 -5.49 1.86 17.68
CA GLN A 72 -5.77 1.04 16.49
C GLN A 72 -6.04 1.88 15.25
N THR A 73 -6.77 2.99 15.41
CA THR A 73 -7.07 3.88 14.29
C THR A 73 -5.78 4.48 13.71
N ALA A 74 -4.90 5.01 14.57
CA ALA A 74 -3.61 5.56 14.16
C ALA A 74 -2.72 4.50 13.48
N LEU A 75 -2.63 3.30 14.08
CA LEU A 75 -1.86 2.18 13.51
C LEU A 75 -2.38 1.75 12.13
N ASN A 76 -3.71 1.69 11.94
CA ASN A 76 -4.31 1.39 10.65
C ASN A 76 -3.96 2.45 9.59
N TRP A 77 -3.99 3.74 9.93
CA TRP A 77 -3.59 4.81 9.02
C TRP A 77 -2.10 4.73 8.66
N ILE A 78 -1.24 4.45 9.63
CA ILE A 78 0.19 4.28 9.42
C ILE A 78 0.46 3.07 8.50
N PHE A 79 -0.21 1.94 8.76
CA PHE A 79 -0.12 0.74 7.95
C PHE A 79 -0.44 1.03 6.47
N TRP A 80 -1.58 1.66 6.19
CA TRP A 80 -1.96 2.01 4.83
C TRP A 80 -1.09 3.13 4.23
N GLY A 81 -0.54 4.02 5.05
CA GLY A 81 0.44 5.02 4.65
C GLY A 81 1.73 4.38 4.10
N ILE A 82 2.25 3.35 4.79
CA ILE A 82 3.44 2.61 4.35
C ILE A 82 3.14 1.88 3.03
N VAL A 83 1.99 1.23 2.91
CA VAL A 83 1.55 0.60 1.66
C VAL A 83 1.55 1.65 0.53
N GLY A 84 0.94 2.82 0.76
CA GLY A 84 0.88 3.92 -0.19
C GLY A 84 2.27 4.44 -0.62
N ILE A 85 3.22 4.54 0.31
CA ILE A 85 4.60 4.96 0.02
C ILE A 85 5.32 3.93 -0.86
N VAL A 86 5.18 2.64 -0.58
CA VAL A 86 5.77 1.57 -1.41
C VAL A 86 5.20 1.63 -2.83
N PHE A 87 3.90 1.87 -2.96
CA PHE A 87 3.26 2.10 -4.27
C PHE A 87 3.83 3.32 -4.99
N ALA A 88 3.93 4.46 -4.30
CA ALA A 88 4.49 5.67 -4.89
C ALA A 88 5.94 5.45 -5.34
N ALA A 89 6.77 4.81 -4.51
CA ALA A 89 8.15 4.48 -4.83
C ALA A 89 8.25 3.55 -6.05
N TRP A 90 7.37 2.55 -6.15
CA TRP A 90 7.32 1.65 -7.30
C TRP A 90 6.89 2.37 -8.57
N TYR A 91 5.70 2.98 -8.60
CA TYR A 91 5.09 3.51 -9.82
C TYR A 91 5.72 4.84 -10.29
N LEU A 92 6.23 5.67 -9.38
CA LEU A 92 6.87 6.94 -9.74
C LEU A 92 8.39 6.79 -9.99
N GLY A 93 9.04 5.90 -9.22
CA GLY A 93 10.49 5.71 -9.27
C GLY A 93 10.90 4.48 -10.06
N ALA A 94 10.76 3.30 -9.46
CA ALA A 94 11.30 2.04 -9.98
C ALA A 94 10.75 1.71 -11.38
N ARG A 95 9.44 1.86 -11.59
CA ARG A 95 8.79 1.63 -12.88
C ARG A 95 9.37 2.53 -13.98
N ARG A 96 9.56 3.82 -13.69
CA ARG A 96 10.11 4.79 -14.65
C ARG A 96 11.59 4.52 -14.97
N PHE A 97 12.32 3.90 -14.05
CA PHE A 97 13.74 3.58 -14.23
C PHE A 97 13.98 2.20 -14.88
N VAL A 98 13.22 1.18 -14.45
CA VAL A 98 13.38 -0.23 -14.87
C VAL A 98 12.69 -0.51 -16.20
N LEU A 99 11.48 0.03 -16.44
CA LEU A 99 10.70 -0.22 -17.66
C LEU A 99 10.90 0.88 -18.72
N LYS A 100 12.15 1.27 -18.99
CA LYS A 100 12.48 2.16 -20.13
C LYS A 100 12.09 1.57 -21.49
N ARG A 101 11.85 0.26 -21.59
CA ARG A 101 11.32 -0.37 -22.81
C ARG A 101 9.80 -0.34 -22.76
N ARG A 102 9.18 0.16 -23.84
CA ARG A 102 7.74 -0.01 -24.08
C ARG A 102 7.44 -1.50 -23.92
N ILE A 103 6.62 -1.83 -22.93
CA ILE A 103 5.90 -3.09 -22.96
C ILE A 103 4.96 -2.95 -24.16
N LEU A 104 5.13 -3.86 -25.13
CA LEU A 104 4.50 -3.90 -26.45
C LEU A 104 3.05 -3.41 -26.44
#